data_AF-A0A3D3LJE0-F1
#
_entry.id   AF-A0A3D3LJE0-F1
#
_cell.length_a   1.000
_cell.length_b   1.000
_cell.length_c   1.000
_cell.angle_alpha   90.00
_cell.angle_beta   90.00
_cell.angle_gamma   90.00
#
_symmetry.space_group_name_H-M   'P 1'
#
loop_
_entity.id
_entity.type
_entity.pdbx_description
1 polymer ?
#
loop_
_entity_poly.entity_id
_entity_poly.type
_entity_poly.pdbx_seq_one_letter_code
_entity_poly.pdbx_strand_id
1 'polypeptide(L)'
;MKNPEDKSVDENGSPPSPYRHFSASAWGRLRDGTPLPLTEEEVVGLRGRGETVSIAEVEQIYLPLSRLLNLYAEGVQTLHGATNAFLGSTQKVPYIIGVAGSVAVGKSTTSRILKEL
;
A
#
# COMPACT_ATOMS: atom_id res chain seq x y z
N MET A 1 -9.54 -3.91 -39.56
CA MET A 1 -8.29 -3.96 -38.78
C MET A 1 -8.02 -2.54 -38.28
N LYS A 2 -8.41 -2.19 -37.05
CA LYS A 2 -8.21 -0.83 -36.50
C LYS A 2 -7.03 -0.91 -35.53
N ASN A 3 -6.04 -0.05 -35.76
CA ASN A 3 -4.74 0.01 -35.07
C ASN A 3 -4.92 0.14 -33.54
N PRO A 4 -4.19 -0.60 -32.67
CA PRO A 4 -4.43 -0.60 -31.22
C PRO A 4 -3.70 0.50 -30.43
N GLU A 5 -3.20 1.57 -31.06
CA GLU A 5 -2.46 2.63 -30.37
C GLU A 5 -3.31 3.88 -30.06
N ASP A 6 -4.48 3.70 -29.46
CA ASP A 6 -5.18 4.81 -28.81
C ASP A 6 -4.53 5.08 -27.44
N LYS A 7 -3.34 5.68 -27.47
CA LYS A 7 -2.72 6.24 -26.25
C LYS A 7 -3.38 7.59 -26.01
N SER A 8 -4.24 7.65 -25.00
CA SER A 8 -4.71 8.90 -24.41
C SER A 8 -3.50 9.73 -23.99
N VAL A 9 -3.21 10.75 -24.80
CA VAL A 9 -2.14 11.73 -24.56
C VAL A 9 -2.70 12.76 -23.57
N ASP A 10 -1.93 13.10 -22.54
CA ASP A 10 -2.28 14.19 -21.62
C ASP A 10 -2.13 15.56 -22.32
N GLU A 11 -2.68 16.63 -21.73
CA GLU A 11 -2.75 17.99 -22.33
C GLU A 11 -1.38 18.58 -22.75
N ASN A 12 -0.25 17.95 -22.37
CA ASN A 12 1.12 18.37 -22.67
C ASN A 12 1.89 17.43 -23.62
N GLY A 13 1.23 16.48 -24.30
CA GLY A 13 1.91 15.65 -25.31
C GLY A 13 2.81 14.55 -24.73
N SER A 14 2.70 14.24 -23.43
CA SER A 14 3.48 13.20 -22.78
C SER A 14 2.70 11.87 -22.75
N PRO A 15 3.40 10.72 -22.76
CA PRO A 15 2.73 9.44 -22.58
C PRO A 15 2.07 9.38 -21.18
N PRO A 16 0.89 8.74 -21.05
CA PRO A 16 0.21 8.67 -19.76
C PRO A 16 1.12 7.99 -18.72
N SER A 17 1.28 8.65 -17.57
CA SER A 17 2.09 8.13 -16.47
C SER A 17 1.49 6.81 -15.95
N PRO A 18 2.30 5.76 -15.72
CA PRO A 18 1.81 4.53 -15.09
C PRO A 18 1.50 4.74 -13.60
N TYR A 19 1.85 5.90 -13.04
CA TYR A 19 1.69 6.22 -11.62
C TYR A 19 0.55 7.19 -11.40
N ARG A 20 -0.19 6.97 -10.30
CA ARG A 20 -1.15 7.93 -9.76
C ARG A 20 -0.46 8.78 -8.70
N HIS A 21 -0.58 10.09 -8.84
CA HIS A 21 0.02 11.04 -7.92
C HIS A 21 -1.04 11.59 -6.97
N PHE A 22 -0.69 11.66 -5.68
CA PHE A 22 -1.55 12.20 -4.64
C PHE A 22 -0.75 13.19 -3.80
N SER A 23 -1.39 14.29 -3.39
CA SER A 23 -0.91 15.04 -2.23
C SER A 23 -1.17 14.23 -0.96
N ALA A 24 -0.41 14.50 0.10
CA ALA A 24 -0.62 13.85 1.40
C ALA A 24 -2.07 14.05 1.91
N SER A 25 -2.68 15.21 1.66
CA SER A 25 -4.07 15.47 2.07
C SER A 25 -5.07 14.70 1.23
N ALA A 26 -4.83 14.54 -0.08
CA ALA A 26 -5.68 13.72 -0.95
C ALA A 26 -5.60 12.25 -0.59
N TRP A 27 -4.39 11.76 -0.31
CA TRP A 27 -4.14 10.40 0.13
C TRP A 27 -4.81 10.10 1.47
N GLY A 28 -4.65 10.96 2.48
CA GLY A 28 -5.24 10.78 3.80
C GLY A 28 -6.77 10.67 3.80
N ARG A 29 -7.45 11.34 2.84
CA ARG A 29 -8.92 11.20 2.69
C ARG A 29 -9.35 9.79 2.28
N LEU A 30 -8.45 9.00 1.66
CA LEU A 30 -8.72 7.61 1.32
C LEU A 30 -8.77 6.68 2.54
N ARG A 31 -8.59 7.18 3.76
CA ARG A 31 -8.89 6.40 4.98
C ARG A 31 -10.38 6.04 5.10
N ASP A 32 -11.25 6.79 4.43
CA ASP A 32 -12.70 6.52 4.30
C ASP A 32 -13.35 6.07 5.62
N GLY A 33 -13.14 6.86 6.68
CA GLY A 33 -13.72 6.61 8.00
C GLY A 33 -13.19 5.38 8.75
N THR A 34 -12.16 4.70 8.24
CA THR A 34 -11.55 3.56 8.95
C THR A 34 -10.91 4.05 10.24
N PRO A 35 -11.29 3.51 11.41
CA PRO A 35 -10.69 3.90 12.67
C PRO A 35 -9.22 3.46 12.68
N LEU A 36 -8.37 4.27 13.30
CA LEU A 36 -6.98 3.87 13.56
C LEU A 36 -7.00 2.74 14.60
N PRO A 37 -6.46 1.54 14.29
CA PRO A 37 -6.49 0.43 15.23
C PRO A 37 -5.41 0.54 16.33
N LEU A 38 -4.44 1.45 16.15
CA LEU A 38 -3.31 1.64 17.06
C LEU A 38 -3.53 2.84 17.99
N THR A 39 -3.14 2.70 19.25
CA THR A 39 -3.05 3.82 20.19
C THR A 39 -1.80 4.66 19.95
N GLU A 40 -1.75 5.86 20.54
CA GLU A 40 -0.58 6.72 20.44
C GLU A 40 0.67 6.05 21.05
N GLU A 41 0.52 5.31 22.14
CA GLU A 41 1.59 4.56 22.80
C GLU A 41 2.13 3.43 21.92
N GLU A 42 1.25 2.72 21.20
CA GLU A 42 1.65 1.66 20.26
C GLU A 42 2.44 2.25 19.09
N VAL A 43 2.01 3.40 18.54
CA VAL A 43 2.75 4.11 17.50
C VAL A 43 4.13 4.57 18.01
N VAL A 44 4.23 5.04 19.26
CA VAL A 44 5.52 5.39 19.87
C VAL A 44 6.43 4.16 20.00
N GLY A 45 5.88 3.01 20.39
CA GLY A 45 6.63 1.76 20.53
C GLY A 45 7.18 1.21 19.21
N LEU A 46 6.54 1.53 18.08
CA LEU A 46 6.98 1.08 16.75
C LEU A 46 8.15 1.88 16.18
N ARG A 47 8.49 3.02 16.80
CA ARG A 47 9.59 3.88 16.39
C ARG A 47 10.94 3.18 16.55
N GLY A 48 11.79 3.28 15.52
CA GLY A 48 13.20 2.92 15.63
C GLY A 48 13.98 3.90 16.51
N ARG A 49 15.20 3.53 16.93
CA ARG A 49 16.11 4.46 17.61
C ARG A 49 16.42 5.65 16.68
N GLY A 50 15.89 6.82 17.02
CA GLY A 50 16.15 8.08 16.32
C GLY A 50 15.10 8.51 15.29
N GLU A 51 14.00 7.77 15.11
CA GLU A 51 12.97 8.10 14.13
C GLU A 51 11.71 8.66 14.81
N THR A 52 11.12 9.72 14.23
CA THR A 52 9.95 10.41 14.77
C THR A 52 8.79 10.33 13.79
N VAL A 53 8.05 9.22 13.81
CA VAL A 53 6.76 9.12 13.10
C VAL A 53 5.65 9.62 14.03
N SER A 54 4.93 10.64 13.59
CA SER A 54 3.81 11.21 14.34
C SER A 54 2.53 10.39 14.17
N ILE A 55 1.62 10.44 15.14
CA ILE A 55 0.31 9.79 15.04
C ILE A 55 -0.47 10.31 13.82
N ALA A 56 -0.37 11.61 13.54
CA ALA A 56 -0.99 12.24 12.38
C ALA A 56 -0.46 11.68 11.06
N GLU A 57 0.84 11.39 10.98
CA GLU A 57 1.45 10.76 9.80
C GLU A 57 0.98 9.31 9.64
N VAL A 58 0.82 8.55 10.74
CA VAL A 58 0.24 7.21 10.70
C VAL A 58 -1.17 7.24 10.12
N GLU A 59 -2.03 8.13 10.63
CA GLU A 59 -3.39 8.27 10.12
C GLU A 59 -3.46 8.74 8.67
N GLN A 60 -2.60 9.68 8.30
CA GLN A 60 -2.67 10.34 6.99
C GLN A 60 -2.02 9.52 5.88
N ILE A 61 -0.94 8.79 6.18
CA ILE A 61 -0.11 8.12 5.18
C ILE A 61 -0.23 6.60 5.27
N TYR A 62 0.03 6.06 6.46
CA TYR A 62 0.17 4.62 6.66
C TYR A 62 -1.16 3.89 6.70
N LEU A 63 -2.21 4.49 7.27
CA LEU A 63 -3.54 3.86 7.35
C LEU A 63 -4.20 3.69 5.96
N PRO A 64 -4.24 4.69 5.07
CA PRO A 64 -4.73 4.45 3.70
C PRO A 64 -3.86 3.46 2.92
N LEU A 65 -2.55 3.43 3.19
CA LEU A 65 -1.64 2.48 2.56
C LEU A 65 -1.90 1.03 3.02
N SER A 66 -2.08 0.78 4.32
CA SER A 66 -2.39 -0.57 4.82
C SER A 66 -3.72 -1.07 4.24
N ARG A 67 -4.75 -0.22 4.18
CA ARG A 67 -6.03 -0.55 3.54
C ARG A 67 -5.87 -0.92 2.07
N LEU A 68 -5.08 -0.15 1.33
CA LEU A 68 -4.83 -0.47 -0.08
C LEU A 68 -4.11 -1.80 -0.22
N LEU A 69 -3.09 -2.06 0.59
CA LEU A 69 -2.34 -3.33 0.59
C LEU A 69 -3.25 -4.52 0.95
N ASN A 70 -4.17 -4.35 1.91
CA ASN A 70 -5.16 -5.36 2.26
C ASN A 70 -6.10 -5.66 1.10
N LEU A 71 -6.60 -4.63 0.39
CA LEU A 71 -7.40 -4.81 -0.82
C LEU A 71 -6.66 -5.62 -1.89
N TYR A 72 -5.36 -5.33 -2.11
CA TYR A 72 -4.54 -6.12 -3.03
C TYR A 72 -4.35 -7.58 -2.54
N ALA A 73 -4.09 -7.77 -1.25
CA ALA A 73 -3.89 -9.09 -0.67
C ALA A 73 -5.15 -9.96 -0.80
N GLU A 74 -6.34 -9.40 -0.53
CA GLU A 74 -7.63 -10.07 -0.71
C GLU A 74 -7.89 -10.46 -2.18
N GLY A 75 -7.61 -9.55 -3.10
CA GLY A 75 -7.73 -9.82 -4.55
C GLY A 75 -6.83 -10.97 -5.00
N VAL A 76 -5.56 -10.97 -4.57
CA VAL A 76 -4.60 -12.04 -4.89
C VAL A 76 -5.02 -13.37 -4.25
N GLN A 77 -5.47 -13.36 -3.00
CA GLN A 77 -5.96 -14.56 -2.31
C GLN A 77 -7.17 -15.15 -3.02
N THR A 78 -8.10 -14.31 -3.48
CA THR A 78 -9.27 -14.73 -4.25
C THR A 78 -8.87 -15.39 -5.57
N LEU A 79 -7.95 -14.76 -6.32
CA LEU A 79 -7.44 -15.32 -7.57
C LEU A 79 -6.70 -16.65 -7.35
N HIS A 80 -5.88 -16.74 -6.29
CA HIS A 80 -5.22 -17.99 -5.93
C HIS A 80 -6.21 -19.08 -5.54
N GLY A 81 -7.28 -18.75 -4.81
CA GLY A 81 -8.35 -19.70 -4.48
C GLY A 81 -9.03 -20.27 -5.71
N ALA A 82 -9.38 -19.42 -6.68
CA ALA A 82 -9.96 -19.84 -7.95
C ALA A 82 -9.00 -20.73 -8.77
N THR A 83 -7.73 -20.35 -8.85
CA THR A 83 -6.69 -21.15 -9.52
C THR A 83 -6.49 -22.51 -8.86
N ASN A 84 -6.45 -22.55 -7.53
CA ASN A 84 -6.33 -23.78 -6.75
C ASN A 84 -7.50 -24.73 -6.98
N ALA A 85 -8.73 -24.19 -6.98
CA ALA A 85 -9.93 -24.97 -7.27
C ALA A 85 -9.91 -25.57 -8.69
N PHE A 86 -9.46 -24.80 -9.68
CA PHE A 86 -9.30 -25.26 -11.05
C PHE A 86 -8.23 -26.36 -11.19
N LEU A 87 -7.11 -26.24 -10.46
CA LEU A 87 -5.99 -27.19 -10.51
C LEU A 87 -6.12 -28.39 -9.55
N GLY A 88 -7.14 -28.41 -8.67
CA GLY A 88 -7.27 -29.45 -7.63
C GLY A 88 -6.18 -29.39 -6.55
N SER A 89 -5.62 -28.21 -6.28
CA SER A 89 -4.56 -27.97 -5.29
C SER A 89 -5.10 -27.21 -4.07
N THR A 90 -4.45 -27.34 -2.91
CA THR A 90 -4.79 -26.60 -1.68
C THR A 90 -3.59 -25.86 -1.08
N GLN A 91 -2.64 -25.44 -1.91
CA GLN A 91 -1.46 -24.73 -1.42
C GLN A 91 -1.80 -23.30 -1.00
N LYS A 92 -1.51 -22.97 0.26
CA LYS A 92 -1.56 -21.60 0.76
C LYS A 92 -0.28 -20.87 0.33
N VAL A 93 -0.43 -19.79 -0.41
CA VAL A 93 0.68 -18.94 -0.84
C VAL A 93 0.72 -17.67 0.01
N PRO A 94 1.86 -17.33 0.64
CA PRO A 94 1.99 -16.10 1.40
C PRO A 94 1.94 -14.88 0.47
N TYR A 95 1.36 -13.78 0.95
CA TYR A 95 1.45 -12.48 0.29
C TYR A 95 2.72 -11.77 0.75
N ILE A 96 3.61 -11.42 -0.19
CA ILE A 96 4.94 -10.87 0.11
C ILE A 96 4.96 -9.39 -0.27
N ILE A 97 5.35 -8.54 0.69
CA ILE A 97 5.53 -7.10 0.48
C ILE A 97 7.02 -6.78 0.62
N GLY A 98 7.62 -6.28 -0.46
CA GLY A 98 9.01 -5.80 -0.46
C GLY A 98 9.07 -4.31 -0.15
N VAL A 99 9.87 -3.91 0.84
CA VAL A 99 10.13 -2.50 1.18
C VAL A 99 11.57 -2.15 0.82
N ALA A 100 11.74 -1.23 -0.15
CA ALA A 100 13.05 -0.84 -0.69
C ALA A 100 13.30 0.67 -0.51
N GLY A 101 14.57 1.09 -0.64
CA GLY A 101 14.99 2.49 -0.45
C GLY A 101 16.41 2.64 0.11
N SER A 102 16.92 3.87 0.12
CA SER A 102 18.28 4.21 0.57
C SER A 102 18.53 3.92 2.07
N VAL A 103 19.79 3.94 2.50
CA VAL A 103 20.17 3.81 3.91
C VAL A 103 19.59 5.00 4.71
N ALA A 104 19.17 4.73 5.95
CA ALA A 104 18.58 5.72 6.87
C ALA A 104 17.26 6.39 6.42
N VAL A 105 16.60 5.93 5.35
CA VAL A 105 15.31 6.48 4.88
C VAL A 105 14.08 6.00 5.67
N GLY A 106 14.26 5.21 6.74
CA GLY A 106 13.13 4.73 7.56
C GLY A 106 12.41 3.46 7.05
N LYS A 107 13.07 2.63 6.23
CA LYS A 107 12.49 1.33 5.75
C LYS A 107 12.02 0.44 6.89
N SER A 108 12.85 0.26 7.92
CA SER A 108 12.54 -0.63 9.04
C SER A 108 11.33 -0.15 9.84
N THR A 109 11.18 1.17 10.00
CA THR A 109 10.04 1.77 10.68
C THR A 109 8.77 1.62 9.84
N THR A 110 8.85 1.89 8.53
CA THR A 110 7.73 1.65 7.61
C THR A 110 7.26 0.20 7.66
N SER A 111 8.17 -0.77 7.62
CA SER A 111 7.83 -2.20 7.72
C SER A 111 7.20 -2.58 9.05
N ARG A 112 7.62 -1.98 10.17
CA ARG A 112 7.02 -2.26 11.49
C ARG A 112 5.62 -1.67 11.60
N ILE A 113 5.43 -0.43 11.16
CA ILE A 113 4.11 0.21 11.15
C ILE A 113 3.13 -0.60 10.31
N LEU A 114 3.52 -0.97 9.07
CA LEU A 114 2.67 -1.77 8.19
C LEU A 114 2.40 -3.20 8.69
N LYS A 115 3.18 -3.70 9.65
CA LYS A 115 2.97 -5.03 10.23
C LYS A 115 1.92 -5.01 11.33
N GLU A 116 1.81 -3.90 12.07
CA GLU A 116 0.85 -3.77 13.18
C GLU A 116 -0.49 -3.16 12.76
N LEU A 117 -0.55 -2.50 11.59
CA LEU A 117 -1.79 -2.00 10.97
C LEU A 117 -2.51 -3.07 10.15
#